data_AF-A0A953RMD4-F1
#
_entry.id   AF-A0A953RMD4-F1
#
_cell.length_a   1.000
_cell.length_b   1.000
_cell.length_c   1.000
_cell.angle_alpha   90.00
_cell.angle_beta   90.00
_cell.angle_gamma   90.00
#
_symmetry.space_group_name_H-M   'P 1'
#
loop_
_entity.id
_entity.type
_entity.pdbx_description
1 polymer ?
#
loop_
_entity_poly.entity_id
_entity_poly.type
_entity_poly.pdbx_seq_one_letter_code
_entity_poly.pdbx_strand_id
1 'polypeptide(L)' 'MRLIDTAKAFATDEQCLAYLEASRWPKGVRCLTCGSAKYSRITRKSASKNKRAQLYQCLEPTCKQQFSATTGTIFH' A
#
# COMPACT_ATOMS: atom_id res chain seq x y z
N MET A 1 -21.64 7.53 -4.15
CA MET A 1 -21.22 6.60 -3.08
C MET A 1 -21.93 7.03 -1.79
N ARG A 2 -22.77 6.18 -1.20
CA ARG A 2 -23.48 6.49 0.06
C ARG A 2 -22.59 6.09 1.24
N LEU A 3 -22.58 6.89 2.31
CA LEU A 3 -21.75 6.68 3.50
C LEU A 3 -21.92 5.29 4.17
N ILE A 4 -23.07 4.64 3.98
CA ILE A 4 -23.41 3.35 4.60
C ILE A 4 -22.68 2.18 3.93
N ASP A 5 -22.39 2.26 2.63
CA ASP A 5 -21.68 1.21 1.88
C ASP A 5 -20.17 1.19 2.17
N THR A 6 -19.64 2.32 2.62
CA THR A 6 -18.23 2.50 3.01
C THR A 6 -17.81 1.48 4.07
N ALA A 7 -18.66 1.24 5.07
CA ALA A 7 -18.36 0.28 6.15
C ALA A 7 -18.28 -1.18 5.66
N LYS A 8 -19.01 -1.54 4.60
CA LYS A 8 -18.94 -2.87 3.98
C LYS A 8 -17.75 -3.01 3.03
N ALA A 9 -17.40 -1.95 2.31
CA ALA A 9 -16.29 -1.94 1.37
C ALA A 9 -14.90 -1.95 2.04
N PHE A 10 -14.83 -1.50 3.31
CA PHE A 10 -13.60 -1.44 4.11
C PHE A 10 -13.63 -2.41 5.30
N ALA A 11 -14.39 -3.51 5.20
CA ALA A 11 -14.60 -4.46 6.30
C ALA A 11 -13.31 -5.17 6.74
N THR A 12 -12.29 -5.23 5.87
CA THR A 12 -10.97 -5.79 6.18
C THR A 12 -9.85 -4.84 5.76
N ASP A 13 -8.77 -4.82 6.54
CA ASP A 13 -7.54 -4.08 6.24
C ASP A 13 -7.02 -4.37 4.83
N GLU A 14 -7.12 -5.62 4.37
CA GLU A 14 -6.67 -6.02 3.03
C GLU A 14 -7.48 -5.37 1.91
N GLN A 15 -8.80 -5.27 2.06
CA GLN A 15 -9.67 -4.59 1.09
C GLN A 15 -9.43 -3.09 1.08
N CYS A 16 -9.23 -2.50 2.28
CA CYS A 16 -8.85 -1.11 2.40
C CYS A 16 -7.51 -0.82 1.73
N LEU A 17 -6.50 -1.65 1.97
CA LEU A 17 -5.19 -1.53 1.34
C LEU A 17 -5.27 -1.64 -0.19
N ALA A 18 -6.01 -2.62 -0.71
CA ALA A 18 -6.19 -2.79 -2.15
C ALA A 18 -6.89 -1.59 -2.81
N TYR A 19 -7.92 -1.04 -2.16
CA TYR A 19 -8.61 0.16 -2.62
C TYR A 19 -7.72 1.40 -2.56
N LEU A 20 -6.98 1.58 -1.46
CA LEU A 20 -6.04 2.68 -1.29
C LEU A 20 -4.92 2.61 -2.33
N GLU A 21 -4.42 1.42 -2.63
CA GLU A 21 -3.41 1.20 -3.65
C GLU A 21 -3.92 1.54 -5.05
N ALA A 22 -5.10 1.05 -5.42
CA ALA A 22 -5.72 1.35 -6.71
C ALA A 22 -6.02 2.85 -6.87
N SER A 23 -6.49 3.50 -5.80
CA SER A 23 -6.77 4.94 -5.77
C SER A 23 -5.48 5.77 -5.85
N ARG A 24 -4.44 5.38 -5.10
CA ARG A 24 -3.16 6.11 -5.03
C ARG A 24 -2.29 5.91 -6.27
N TRP A 25 -2.33 4.73 -6.89
CA TRP A 25 -1.52 4.38 -8.06
C TRP A 25 -2.35 3.75 -9.19
N PRO A 26 -3.19 4.53 -9.88
CA PRO A 26 -4.00 4.02 -11.00
C PRO A 26 -3.15 3.56 -12.20
N LYS A 27 -1.89 4.02 -12.30
CA LYS A 27 -0.95 3.70 -13.38
C LYS A 27 0.25 2.86 -12.92
N GLY A 28 0.16 2.26 -11.72
CA GLY A 28 1.22 1.44 -11.14
C GLY A 28 2.05 2.15 -10.07
N VAL A 29 2.57 1.35 -9.13
CA VAL A 29 3.27 1.84 -7.94
C VAL A 29 4.62 2.46 -8.34
N ARG A 30 4.91 3.63 -7.78
CA ARG A 30 6.20 4.32 -7.94
C ARG A 30 6.78 4.65 -6.58
N CYS A 31 8.11 4.63 -6.48
CA CYS A 31 8.80 4.99 -5.25
C CYS A 31 8.49 6.45 -4.87
N LEU A 32 8.11 6.66 -3.61
CA LEU A 32 7.80 7.98 -3.06
C LEU A 32 9.04 8.89 -2.94
N THR A 33 10.24 8.31 -2.95
CA THR A 33 11.49 9.04 -2.77
C THR A 33 12.19 9.33 -4.10
N CYS A 34 12.32 8.33 -4.99
CA CYS A 34 13.06 8.48 -6.25
C CYS A 34 12.18 8.46 -7.50
N GLY A 35 10.88 8.18 -7.39
CA GLY A 35 9.96 8.14 -8.53
C GLY A 35 10.11 6.92 -9.47
N SER A 36 11.07 6.02 -9.22
CA SER A 36 11.27 4.84 -10.06
C SER A 36 10.06 3.90 -10.03
N ALA A 37 9.76 3.31 -11.19
CA ALA A 37 8.75 2.27 -11.35
C ALA A 37 9.31 0.86 -11.02
N LYS A 38 10.61 0.74 -10.72
CA LYS A 38 11.21 -0.53 -10.30
C LYS A 38 10.99 -0.76 -8.81
N TYR A 39 10.08 -1.66 -8.49
CA TYR A 39 9.79 -2.06 -7.11
C TYR A 39 9.59 -3.57 -7.00
N SER A 40 9.82 -4.09 -5.81
CA SER A 40 9.47 -5.44 -5.38
C SER A 40 8.29 -5.37 -4.42
N ARG A 41 7.27 -6.19 -4.65
CA ARG A 41 6.10 -6.29 -3.75
C ARG A 41 6.31 -7.43 -2.78
N ILE A 42 6.31 -7.10 -1.50
CA ILE A 42 6.48 -8.03 -0.38
C ILE A 42 5.12 -8.16 0.31
N THR A 43 4.42 -9.27 0.05
CA THR A 43 3.18 -9.63 0.74
C THR A 43 3.51 -10.53 1.93
N ARG A 44 3.32 -10.03 3.15
CA ARG A 44 3.50 -10.83 4.37
C ARG A 44 2.19 -11.55 4.69
N LYS A 45 2.20 -12.89 4.64
CA LYS A 45 1.05 -13.75 4.99
C LYS A 45 0.78 -13.88 6.50
N SER A 46 1.46 -13.12 7.36
CA SER A 46 1.34 -13.28 8.81
C SER A 46 0.13 -12.50 9.33
N ALA A 47 -0.88 -13.21 9.81
CA ALA A 47 -2.12 -12.71 10.42
C ALA A 47 -1.94 -12.08 11.82
N SER A 48 -0.77 -11.52 12.11
CA SER A 48 -0.56 -10.78 13.34
C SER A 48 -1.21 -9.40 13.20
N LYS A 49 -2.14 -9.06 14.11
CA LYS A 49 -2.93 -7.81 14.19
C LYS A 49 -2.13 -6.49 14.04
N ASN A 50 -0.80 -6.53 14.05
CA ASN A 50 0.05 -5.35 14.16
C ASN A 50 1.14 -5.29 13.06
N LYS A 51 0.99 -6.02 11.95
CA LYS A 51 1.97 -5.99 10.85
C LYS A 51 1.32 -5.59 9.52
N ARG A 52 1.97 -4.67 8.82
CA ARG A 52 1.62 -4.26 7.45
C ARG A 52 1.64 -5.49 6.53
N ALA A 53 0.48 -5.82 5.97
CA ALA A 53 0.30 -6.98 5.09
C ALA A 53 1.05 -6.84 3.75
N GLN A 54 1.16 -5.60 3.24
CA GLN A 54 1.81 -5.30 1.97
C GLN A 54 2.86 -4.20 2.12
N LEU A 55 4.07 -4.50 1.65
CA LEU A 55 5.21 -3.59 1.59
C LEU A 55 5.75 -3.55 0.16
N TYR A 56 6.18 -2.37 -0.25
CA TYR A 56 6.84 -2.06 -1.50
C TYR A 56 8.29 -1.73 -1.20
N GLN A 57 9.21 -2.42 -1.84
CA GLN A 57 10.63 -2.11 -1.76
C GLN A 57 11.09 -1.58 -3.10
N CYS A 58 11.64 -0.37 -3.14
CA CYS A 58 12.25 0.15 -4.35
C CYS A 58 13.49 -0.70 -4.70
N LEU A 59 13.58 -1.12 -5.96
CA LEU A 59 14.72 -1.89 -6.49
C LEU A 59 15.81 -0.99 -7.07
N GLU A 60 15.65 0.34 -7.00
CA GLU A 60 16.72 1.25 -7.39
C GLU A 60 17.92 1.11 -6.45
N PRO A 61 19.13 0.89 -6.99
CA PRO A 61 20.33 0.64 -6.20
C PRO A 61 20.70 1.83 -5.30
N THR A 62 20.33 3.04 -5.71
CA THR A 62 20.57 4.30 -4.98
C THR A 62 19.54 4.59 -3.89
N CYS A 63 18.31 4.04 -4.00
CA CYS A 63 17.22 4.36 -3.08
C CYS A 63 16.94 3.24 -2.08
N LYS A 64 16.67 2.02 -2.56
CA LYS A 64 16.32 0.82 -1.77
C LYS A 64 15.27 1.02 -0.66
N GLN A 65 14.50 2.10 -0.71
CA GLN A 65 13.52 2.47 0.32
C GLN A 65 12.35 1.49 0.38
N GLN A 66 11.87 1.23 1.60
CA GLN A 66 10.68 0.41 1.86
C GLN A 66 9.51 1.32 2.24
N PHE A 67 8.38 1.16 1.55
CA PHE A 67 7.17 1.93 1.78
C PHE A 67 5.93 1.04 1.65
N SER A 68 4.77 1.46 2.12
CA SER A 68 3.49 0.77 1.90
C SER A 68 2.49 1.71 1.23
N ALA A 69 1.35 1.17 0.78
CA ALA A 69 0.25 1.99 0.25
C ALA A 69 -0.26 3.03 1.27
N THR A 70 -0.08 2.76 2.56
CA THR A 70 -0.43 3.65 3.67
C THR A 70 0.69 4.62 4.08
N THR A 71 1.92 4.48 3.57
CA THR A 71 3.03 5.38 3.91
C THR A 71 2.70 6.81 3.48
N GLY A 72 2.70 7.74 4.45
CA GLY A 72 2.33 9.14 4.21
C GLY A 72 0.83 9.35 3.99
N THR A 73 -0.02 8.46 4.49
CA THR A 73 -1.46 8.71 4.67
C THR A 73 -1.77 8.83 6.17
N ILE A 74 -2.99 9.28 6.48
CA ILE A 74 -3.54 9.30 7.85
C ILE A 74 -3.62 7.91 8.51
N PHE A 75 -3.39 6.83 7.75
CA PHE A 75 -3.38 5.45 8.23
C PHE A 75 -1.96 4.98 8.66
N HIS A 76 -1.11 5.89 9.16
CA HIS A 76 0.24 5.55 9.63
C HIS A 76 0.22 4.93 11.03
#